data_AF-A0A915KTZ5-F1
#
_entry.id   AF-A0A915KTZ5-F1
#
_cell.length_a   1.000
_cell.length_b   1.000
_cell.length_c   1.000
_cell.angle_alpha   90.00
_cell.angle_beta   90.00
_cell.angle_gamma   90.00
#
_symmetry.space_group_name_H-M   'P 1'
#
loop_
_entity.id
_entity.type
_entity.pdbx_description
1 polymer ?
#
loop_
_entity_poly.entity_id
_entity_poly.type
_entity_poly.pdbx_seq_one_letter_code
_entity_poly.pdbx_strand_id
1 'polypeptide(L)' 'MTLLSLNRTEVIICEWPKPLKSRYYKNLIPEISVTKCGSCFRLFHTDDYELAVLQEGHCPFCRRENLSYADCVPQDYE' A
#
# COMPACT_ATOMS: atom_id res chain seq x y z
N MET A 1 -23.19 -5.27 4.99
CA MET A 1 -22.11 -4.35 4.57
C MET A 1 -21.27 -5.08 3.54
N THR A 2 -21.53 -4.85 2.25
CA THR A 2 -20.81 -5.48 1.15
C THR A 2 -19.71 -4.55 0.64
N LEU A 3 -18.64 -5.11 0.08
CA LEU A 3 -17.50 -4.32 -0.41
C LEU A 3 -17.91 -3.26 -1.45
N LEU A 4 -19.01 -3.52 -2.16
CA LEU A 4 -19.60 -2.64 -3.18
C LEU A 4 -20.24 -1.35 -2.62
N SER A 5 -20.57 -1.30 -1.32
CA SER A 5 -21.19 -0.12 -0.70
C SER A 5 -20.18 0.86 -0.10
N LEU A 6 -18.88 0.56 -0.19
CA LEU A 6 -17.79 1.42 0.29
C LEU A 6 -17.37 2.39 -0.81
N ASN A 7 -17.10 3.64 -0.43
CA ASN A 7 -16.55 4.62 -1.37
C ASN A 7 -15.17 4.13 -1.85
N ARG A 8 -14.91 4.21 -3.16
CA ARG A 8 -13.64 3.73 -3.76
C ARG A 8 -12.42 4.43 -3.15
N THR A 9 -12.58 5.67 -2.68
CA THR A 9 -11.52 6.43 -1.98
C THR A 9 -11.23 5.91 -0.58
N GLU A 10 -12.13 5.11 0.01
CA GLU A 10 -11.97 4.49 1.33
C GLU A 10 -11.53 3.03 1.25
N VAL A 11 -11.16 2.54 0.07
CA VAL A 11 -10.77 1.12 -0.11
C VAL A 11 -9.34 1.05 -0.61
N ILE A 12 -8.48 0.41 0.17
CA ILE A 12 -7.09 0.12 -0.17
C ILE A 12 -7.05 -1.28 -0.77
N ILE A 13 -6.61 -1.39 -2.02
CA ILE A 13 -6.53 -2.66 -2.75
C ILE A 13 -5.09 -3.15 -2.69
N CYS A 14 -4.88 -4.28 -2.03
CA CYS A 14 -3.61 -4.98 -2.02
C CYS A 14 -3.69 -6.16 -3.00
N GLU A 15 -3.25 -5.93 -4.23
CA GLU A 15 -3.05 -6.99 -5.21
C GLU A 15 -1.74 -7.71 -4.92
N TRP A 16 -1.82 -9.04 -4.84
CA TRP A 16 -0.68 -9.92 -4.60
C TRP A 16 -0.47 -10.78 -5.85
N PRO A 17 0.78 -11.11 -6.21
CA PRO A 17 1.03 -12.05 -7.29
C PRO A 17 0.44 -13.42 -6.96
N LYS A 18 -0.05 -14.13 -7.98
CA LYS A 18 -0.57 -15.49 -7.85
C LYS A 18 0.48 -16.38 -7.14
N PRO A 19 0.08 -17.27 -6.21
CA PRO A 19 -1.28 -17.75 -5.92
C PRO A 19 -2.03 -16.96 -4.83
N LEU A 20 -1.48 -15.86 -4.33
CA LEU A 20 -2.07 -15.11 -3.22
C LEU A 20 -3.30 -14.31 -3.69
N LYS A 21 -4.38 -14.36 -2.90
CA LYS A 21 -5.62 -13.63 -3.20
C LYS A 21 -5.44 -12.14 -2.91
N SER A 22 -5.97 -11.29 -3.77
CA SER A 22 -6.09 -9.85 -3.53
C SER A 22 -6.86 -9.59 -2.22
N ARG A 23 -6.35 -8.67 -1.41
CA ARG A 23 -6.96 -8.28 -0.13
C ARG A 23 -7.44 -6.84 -0.23
N TYR A 24 -8.63 -6.60 0.31
CA TYR A 24 -9.25 -5.28 0.34
C TYR A 24 -9.30 -4.81 1.79
N TYR A 25 -8.76 -3.63 2.05
CA TYR A 25 -8.77 -3.00 3.36
C TYR A 25 -9.64 -1.75 3.30
N LYS A 26 -10.46 -1.53 4.33
CA LYS A 26 -11.18 -0.27 4.49
C LYS A 26 -10.24 0.74 5.14
N ASN A 27 -10.04 1.89 4.49
CA ASN A 27 -9.45 3.05 5.13
C ASN A 27 -10.46 3.63 6.12
N LEU A 28 -10.19 3.47 7.41
CA LEU A 28 -11.03 3.98 8.48
C LEU A 28 -10.78 5.47 8.76
N ILE A 29 -9.64 5.99 8.33
CA ILE A 29 -9.23 7.38 8.57
C ILE A 29 -8.70 7.94 7.23
N PRO A 30 -9.56 8.54 6.40
CA PRO A 30 -9.19 9.01 5.06
C PRO A 30 -8.13 10.12 5.08
N GLU A 31 -8.00 10.85 6.18
CA GLU A 31 -6.95 11.85 6.40
C GLU A 31 -5.55 11.24 6.51
N ILE A 32 -5.46 9.95 6.83
CA ILE A 32 -4.21 9.23 6.95
C ILE A 32 -3.97 8.46 5.65
N SER A 33 -3.01 8.94 4.88
CA SER A 33 -2.54 8.25 3.67
C SER A 33 -1.75 7.01 4.06
N VAL A 34 -2.04 5.86 3.43
CA VAL A 34 -1.33 4.61 3.69
C VAL A 34 -0.63 4.08 2.44
N THR A 35 0.61 3.64 2.62
CA THR A 35 1.47 3.12 1.57
C THR A 35 1.80 1.66 1.82
N LYS A 36 1.79 0.84 0.77
CA LYS A 36 2.16 -0.58 0.81
C LYS A 36 3.63 -0.74 0.39
N CYS A 37 4.43 -1.45 1.17
CA CYS A 37 5.78 -1.81 0.74
C CYS A 37 5.72 -2.87 -0.38
N GLY A 38 6.42 -2.66 -1.50
CA GLY A 38 6.47 -3.62 -2.62
C GLY A 38 7.19 -4.94 -2.32
N SER A 39 8.00 -4.99 -1.25
CA SER A 39 8.80 -6.17 -0.90
C SER A 39 8.13 -7.07 0.15
N CYS A 40 7.64 -6.48 1.24
CA CYS A 40 7.00 -7.21 2.33
C CYS A 40 5.47 -7.08 2.36
N PHE A 41 4.90 -6.28 1.44
CA PHE A 41 3.46 -6.06 1.27
C PHE A 41 2.73 -5.59 2.54
N ARG A 42 3.49 -5.01 3.46
CA ARG A 42 2.99 -4.47 4.71
C ARG A 42 2.51 -3.04 4.47
N LEU A 43 1.41 -2.67 5.11
CA LEU A 43 0.83 -1.34 5.05
C LEU A 43 1.47 -0.46 6.12
N PHE A 44 1.81 0.75 5.74
CA PHE A 44 2.41 1.78 6.59
C PHE A 44 1.67 3.10 6.41
N HIS A 45 1.73 3.96 7.41
CA HIS A 45 1.40 5.37 7.24
C HIS A 45 2.41 5.97 6.26
N THR A 46 1.93 6.76 5.30
CA THR A 46 2.78 7.27 4.21
C THR A 46 3.86 8.18 4.75
N ASP A 47 3.52 9.14 5.61
CA ASP A 47 4.47 10.04 6.25
C ASP A 47 5.55 9.30 7.06
N ASP A 48 5.16 8.33 7.90
CA ASP A 48 6.12 7.51 8.66
C ASP A 48 7.02 6.66 7.75
N TYR A 49 6.46 6.10 6.68
CA TYR A 49 7.22 5.27 5.74
C TYR A 49 8.21 6.09 4.94
N GLU A 50 7.80 7.24 4.42
CA GLU A 50 8.67 8.16 3.69
C GLU A 50 9.76 8.70 4.59
N LEU A 51 9.43 9.09 5.83
CA LEU A 51 10.42 9.53 6.81
C LEU A 51 11.44 8.44 7.12
N ALA A 52 10.99 7.20 7.37
CA ALA A 52 11.88 6.07 7.65
C ALA A 52 12.78 5.75 6.45
N VAL A 53 12.25 5.79 5.22
CA VAL A 53 13.05 5.59 4.01
C VAL A 53 14.02 6.74 3.78
N LEU A 54 13.65 7.99 4.07
CA LEU A 54 14.56 9.14 3.97
C LEU A 54 15.69 9.06 5.01
N GLN A 55 15.42 8.54 6.19
CA GLN A 55 16.41 8.39 7.27
C GLN A 55 17.32 7.18 7.06
N GLU A 56 16.74 6.02 6.78
CA GLU A 56 17.47 4.74 6.75
C GLU A 56 17.78 4.25 5.33
N GLY A 57 17.09 4.75 4.30
CA GLY A 57 17.24 4.30 2.90
C GLY A 57 16.44 3.04 2.53
N HIS A 58 15.73 2.43 3.49
CA HIS A 58 15.10 1.12 3.30
C HIS A 58 13.77 1.02 4.06
N CYS A 59 12.98 -0.01 3.76
CA CYS A 59 11.77 -0.30 4.55
C CYS A 59 12.13 -0.65 6.01
N PRO A 60 11.46 -0.06 7.02
CA PRO A 60 11.80 -0.26 8.44
C PRO A 60 11.62 -1.70 8.94
N PHE A 61 10.84 -2.52 8.22
CA PHE A 61 10.59 -3.91 8.61
C PHE A 61 11.42 -4.93 7.84
N CYS A 62 11.50 -4.80 6.51
CA CYS A 62 12.15 -5.79 5.67
C CYS A 62 13.53 -5.36 5.17
N ARG A 63 13.93 -4.11 5.43
CA ARG A 63 15.21 -3.50 5.02
C ARG A 63 15.53 -3.60 3.53
N ARG A 64 14.52 -3.88 2.69
CA ARG A 64 14.64 -3.75 1.24
C ARG A 64 14.44 -2.31 0.81
N GLU A 65 15.11 -1.94 -0.25
CA GLU A 65 14.92 -0.65 -0.92
C GLU A 65 13.46 -0.47 -1.37
N ASN A 66 13.05 0.79 -1.37
CA ASN A 66 11.71 1.19 -1.77
C ASN A 66 11.56 0.97 -3.29
N LEU A 67 11.05 -0.20 -3.67
CA LEU A 67 10.46 -0.39 -4.99
C LEU A 67 9.28 0.57 -5.05
N SER A 68 9.47 1.64 -5.83
CA SER A 68 8.56 2.77 -5.89
C SER A 68 7.15 2.27 -6.18
N TYR A 69 6.14 2.92 -5.59
CA TYR A 69 4.73 2.59 -5.83
C TYR A 69 4.40 2.57 -7.34
N ALA A 70 5.15 3.31 -8.16
CA ALA A 70 5.06 3.32 -9.62
C ALA A 70 5.37 1.96 -10.28
N ASP A 71 6.16 1.08 -9.65
CA ASP A 71 6.47 -0.25 -10.17
C ASP A 71 5.36 -1.28 -9.92
N CYS A 72 4.37 -0.95 -9.07
CA CYS A 72 3.29 -1.85 -8.64
C CYS A 72 1.90 -1.43 -9.12
N VAL A 73 1.77 -0.33 -9.86
CA VAL A 73 0.52 0.06 -10.51
C VAL A 73 0.41 -0.72 -11.82
N PRO A 74 -0.54 -1.66 -11.98
CA PRO A 74 -0.94 -2.06 -13.32
C PRO A 74 -1.38 -0.79 -14.07
N GLN A 75 -0.70 -0.50 -15.18
CA GLN A 75 -0.76 0.73 -15.99
C GLN A 75 -2.11 0.93 -16.74
N ASP A 76 -3.21 0.46 -16.18
CA ASP A 76 -4.54 0.38 -16.83
C ASP A 76 -5.64 0.97 -15.94
N TYR A 77 -5.49 2.25 -15.55
CA TYR A 77 -6.64 3.08 -15.20
C TYR A 77 -6.65 4.32 -16.10
N GLU A 78 -7.35 4.21 -17.23
CA GLU A 78 -8.00 5.36 -17.89
C GLU A 78 -9.30 5.72 -17.17
#